data_AF-A0A379THY1-F1
#
_entry.id   AF-A0A379THY1-F1
#
_cell.length_a   1.000
_cell.length_b   1.000
_cell.length_c   1.000
_cell.angle_alpha   90.00
_cell.angle_beta   90.00
_cell.angle_gamma   90.00
#
_symmetry.space_group_name_H-M   'P 1'
#
loop_
_entity.id
_entity.type
_entity.pdbx_description
1 polymer ?
#
loop_
_entity_poly.entity_id
_entity_poly.type
_entity_poly.pdbx_seq_one_letter_code
_entity_poly.pdbx_strand_id
1 'polypeptide(L)'
;MALRLSAYVLGAGRVICRLDKALAPPSGEVTDAGSKLNMSHVARCSLFRQHALCQYDSLRGALSGASVSSKVEQLRAQLNERILVLDGGMGTMIQSYRLHEEDFRGERFADWPCDLKGNNDLLVLSKPEVIAAIHNAYFEAGADIIETNTFNSTTIAMADYQMESLSAEINYAAAKLARACADEWSARTPEKPRYVAGVLGPTNRTASISPDVNDPAFRNITFDQLVAAYRESTKALVEGGRRPDSD
;
A
#
# COMPACT_ATOMS: atom_id res chain seq x y z
N MET A 1 15.30 19.59 -2.29
CA MET A 1 13.98 20.11 -1.87
C MET A 1 13.17 18.92 -1.36
N ALA A 2 12.95 18.82 -0.05
CA ALA A 2 12.22 17.69 0.55
C ALA A 2 10.72 17.95 0.43
N LEU A 3 9.98 17.00 -0.14
CA LEU A 3 8.52 17.03 -0.23
C LEU A 3 7.95 16.13 0.87
N ARG A 4 6.91 16.60 1.56
CA ARG A 4 6.21 15.80 2.58
C ARG A 4 4.86 15.39 2.01
N LEU A 5 4.60 14.07 2.00
CA LEU A 5 3.27 13.54 1.71
C LEU A 5 2.46 13.64 3.01
N SER A 6 1.39 14.42 2.98
CA SER A 6 0.44 14.54 4.10
C SER A 6 -0.83 13.79 3.71
N ALA A 7 -1.18 12.75 4.47
CA ALA A 7 -2.45 12.04 4.36
C ALA A 7 -3.39 12.55 5.46
N TYR A 8 -4.59 12.99 5.07
CA TYR A 8 -5.62 13.46 5.99
C TYR A 8 -6.83 12.53 5.93
N VAL A 9 -7.25 12.00 7.08
CA VAL A 9 -8.50 11.24 7.20
C VAL A 9 -9.63 12.24 7.46
N LEU A 10 -10.61 12.31 6.56
CA LEU A 10 -11.87 12.99 6.83
C LEU A 10 -12.93 11.93 7.19
N GLY A 11 -13.86 12.32 8.08
CA GLY A 11 -14.98 11.45 8.48
C GLY A 11 -15.71 10.84 7.28
N ALA A 12 -16.19 9.61 7.44
CA ALA A 12 -16.67 8.68 6.40
C ALA A 12 -15.58 7.90 5.64
N GLY A 13 -14.37 7.77 6.19
CA GLY A 13 -13.36 6.84 5.67
C GLY A 13 -12.68 7.29 4.37
N ARG A 14 -12.72 8.59 4.06
CA ARG A 14 -12.03 9.17 2.91
C ARG A 14 -10.65 9.65 3.32
N VAL A 15 -9.62 9.24 2.57
CA VAL A 15 -8.25 9.73 2.76
C VAL A 15 -7.92 10.73 1.65
N ILE A 16 -7.48 11.92 2.05
CA ILE A 16 -6.98 12.97 1.16
C ILE A 16 -5.46 12.93 1.16
N CYS A 17 -4.87 12.77 -0.01
CA CYS A 17 -3.42 12.86 -0.21
C CYS A 17 -3.07 14.21 -0.82
N ARG A 18 -2.21 14.99 -0.12
CA ARG A 18 -1.65 16.24 -0.63
C ARG A 18 -0.13 16.23 -0.52
N LEU A 19 0.55 16.74 -1.54
CA LEU A 19 1.97 17.07 -1.44
C LEU A 19 2.11 18.52 -0.95
N ASP A 20 2.67 18.69 0.24
CA ASP A 20 2.96 20.01 0.78
C ASP A 20 4.43 20.38 0.53
N LYS A 21 4.68 21.64 0.15
CA LYS A 21 6.03 22.19 0.17
C LYS A 21 6.49 22.26 1.63
N ALA A 22 7.58 21.58 1.98
CA ALA A 22 8.22 21.79 3.27
C ALA A 22 8.68 23.26 3.36
N LEU A 23 8.02 24.04 4.22
CA LEU A 23 8.47 25.39 4.56
C LEU A 23 9.88 25.28 5.16
N ALA A 24 10.82 26.07 4.63
CA ALA A 24 12.14 26.20 5.21
C ALA A 24 12.01 26.69 6.67
N PRO A 25 12.87 26.24 7.61
CA PRO A 25 12.84 26.77 8.96
C PRO A 25 13.06 28.30 8.90
N PRO A 26 12.35 29.09 9.72
CA PRO A 26 12.50 30.53 9.73
C PRO A 26 13.96 30.90 10.07
N SER A 27 14.54 31.79 9.27
CA SER A 27 15.82 32.43 9.55
C SER A 27 15.62 33.46 10.66
N GLY A 28 15.78 33.02 11.91
CA GLY A 28 15.76 33.88 13.09
C GLY A 28 16.68 33.31 14.16
N GLU A 29 17.56 34.15 14.70
CA GLU A 29 18.45 33.80 15.81
C GLU A 29 17.62 33.33 17.01
N VAL A 30 17.84 32.09 17.44
CA VAL A 30 17.37 31.61 18.73
C VAL A 30 18.42 32.00 19.75
N THR A 31 18.14 33.02 20.55
CA THR A 31 18.93 33.38 21.72
C THR A 31 18.84 32.27 22.77
N ASP A 32 20.00 31.95 23.32
CA ASP A 32 20.27 30.89 24.30
C ASP A 32 19.50 31.09 25.61
N ALA A 33 18.80 30.04 26.03
CA ALA A 33 18.42 29.83 27.42
C ALA A 33 18.60 28.33 27.77
N GLY A 34 19.86 27.94 27.92
CA GLY A 34 20.31 27.12 29.05
C GLY A 34 19.71 25.71 29.19
N SER A 35 20.37 24.72 28.60
CA SER A 35 20.76 23.50 29.34
C SER A 35 21.82 22.73 28.56
N LYS A 36 22.84 22.26 29.28
CA LYS A 36 24.11 21.72 28.78
C LYS A 36 23.88 20.46 27.92
N LEU A 37 24.09 20.56 26.61
CA LEU A 37 24.33 19.41 25.73
C LEU A 37 25.83 19.23 25.53
N ASN A 38 26.31 18.03 25.83
CA ASN A 38 27.71 17.61 25.78
C ASN A 38 28.29 17.72 24.35
N MET A 39 29.29 18.59 24.18
CA MET A 39 29.96 18.97 22.92
C MET A 39 30.78 17.84 22.24
N SER A 40 30.74 16.61 22.73
CA SER A 40 31.43 15.46 22.10
C SER A 40 30.56 14.66 21.11
N HIS A 41 29.23 14.84 21.12
CA HIS A 41 28.30 14.15 20.22
C HIS A 41 28.00 14.93 18.91
N VAL A 42 28.14 16.26 18.91
CA VAL A 42 27.82 17.09 17.74
C VAL A 42 28.86 16.90 16.62
N ALA A 43 30.14 16.67 16.97
CA ALA A 43 31.21 16.49 16.00
C ALA A 43 31.15 15.17 15.21
N ARG A 44 30.47 14.13 15.73
CA ARG A 44 30.25 12.87 14.99
C ARG A 44 29.06 12.93 14.04
N CYS A 45 28.14 13.85 14.25
CA CYS A 45 26.92 13.96 13.44
C CYS A 45 27.14 14.74 12.12
N SER A 46 28.10 15.67 12.09
CA SER A 46 28.45 16.42 10.88
C SER A 46 29.20 15.59 9.84
N LEU A 47 30.09 14.69 10.27
CA LEU A 47 30.84 13.78 9.38
C LEU A 47 29.94 12.70 8.75
N PHE A 48 28.94 12.20 9.49
CA PHE A 48 27.97 11.24 8.95
C PHE A 48 27.05 11.88 7.88
N ARG A 49 26.76 13.18 8.03
CA ARG A 49 25.93 13.93 7.09
C ARG A 49 26.60 14.14 5.73
N GLN A 50 27.92 14.33 5.70
CA GLN A 50 28.66 14.48 4.45
C GLN A 50 28.81 13.15 3.69
N HIS A 51 28.99 12.03 4.39
CA HIS A 51 29.02 10.71 3.74
C HIS A 51 27.66 10.28 3.19
N ALA A 52 26.57 10.55 3.91
CA ALA A 52 25.20 10.24 3.46
C ALA A 52 24.78 11.08 2.24
N LEU A 53 25.20 12.35 2.15
CA LEU A 53 24.90 13.20 0.99
C LEU A 53 25.73 12.81 -0.24
N CYS A 54 26.99 12.40 -0.06
CA CYS A 54 27.85 11.94 -1.15
C CYS A 54 27.38 10.59 -1.75
N GLN A 55 26.84 9.69 -0.93
CA GLN A 55 26.17 8.48 -1.44
C GLN A 55 24.85 8.78 -2.14
N TYR A 56 24.12 9.82 -1.71
CA TYR A 56 22.85 10.21 -2.34
C TYR A 56 23.04 10.76 -3.76
N ASP A 57 24.10 11.53 -4.01
CA ASP A 57 24.41 12.03 -5.36
C ASP A 57 24.96 10.93 -6.28
N SER A 58 25.72 9.96 -5.73
CA SER A 58 26.17 8.77 -6.48
C SER A 58 24.99 7.86 -6.88
N LEU A 59 24.01 7.69 -5.99
CA LEU A 59 22.74 6.99 -6.30
C LEU A 59 21.87 7.76 -7.30
N ARG A 60 21.92 9.09 -7.31
CA ARG A 60 21.21 9.93 -8.29
C ARG A 60 21.77 9.75 -9.70
N GLY A 61 23.09 9.55 -9.81
CA GLY A 61 23.76 9.19 -11.06
C GLY A 61 23.38 7.79 -11.55
N ALA A 62 23.31 6.81 -10.64
CA ALA A 62 22.94 5.42 -10.98
C ALA A 62 21.45 5.25 -11.36
N LEU A 63 20.58 6.14 -10.87
CA LEU A 63 19.14 6.15 -11.21
C LEU A 63 18.81 7.00 -12.45
N SER A 64 19.80 7.63 -13.09
CA SER A 64 19.58 8.45 -14.29
C SER A 64 19.24 7.63 -15.55
N GLY A 65 19.32 6.30 -15.49
CA GLY A 65 19.00 5.37 -16.58
C GLY A 65 17.71 4.57 -16.43
N ALA A 66 17.02 4.65 -15.29
CA ALA A 66 15.69 4.07 -15.15
C ALA A 66 14.67 5.12 -15.57
N SER A 67 14.01 4.94 -16.72
CA SER A 67 12.91 5.81 -17.11
C SER A 67 11.90 5.82 -15.96
N VAL A 68 11.77 6.94 -15.25
CA VAL A 68 10.65 7.15 -14.35
C VAL A 68 9.42 6.98 -15.23
N SER A 69 8.64 5.91 -14.98
CA SER A 69 7.47 5.60 -15.80
C SER A 69 6.63 6.86 -15.96
N SER A 70 6.22 7.18 -17.19
CA SER A 70 5.37 8.33 -17.51
C SER A 70 4.16 8.46 -16.59
N LYS A 71 3.70 7.34 -15.99
CA LYS A 71 2.62 7.29 -15.01
C LYS A 71 2.95 7.91 -13.65
N VAL A 72 4.18 7.72 -13.14
CA VAL A 72 4.62 8.35 -11.88
C VAL A 72 4.73 9.86 -12.05
N GLU A 73 5.23 10.30 -13.20
CA GLU A 73 5.28 11.73 -13.55
C GLU A 73 3.87 12.31 -13.72
N GLN A 74 2.98 11.61 -14.42
CA GLN A 74 1.57 11.99 -14.56
C GLN A 74 0.88 12.11 -13.20
N LEU A 75 1.07 11.12 -12.30
CA LEU A 75 0.51 11.16 -10.95
C LEU A 75 1.04 12.34 -10.15
N ARG A 76 2.36 12.62 -10.21
CA ARG A 76 2.98 13.77 -9.54
C ARG A 76 2.45 15.10 -10.08
N ALA A 77 2.26 15.20 -11.39
CA ALA A 77 1.66 16.39 -12.01
C ALA A 77 0.23 16.61 -11.48
N GLN A 78 -0.60 15.57 -11.49
CA GLN A 78 -1.96 15.62 -10.96
C GLN A 78 -2.01 16.03 -9.48
N LEU A 79 -1.13 15.48 -8.65
CA LEU A 79 -1.02 15.83 -7.22
C LEU A 79 -0.58 17.28 -6.97
N ASN A 80 0.12 17.91 -7.92
CA ASN A 80 0.50 19.32 -7.83
C ASN A 80 -0.63 20.26 -8.28
N GLU A 81 -1.50 19.79 -9.16
CA GLU A 81 -2.59 20.58 -9.74
C GLU A 81 -3.86 20.55 -8.88
N ARG A 82 -4.18 19.39 -8.30
CA ARG A 82 -5.42 19.18 -7.54
C ARG A 82 -5.29 18.12 -6.46
N ILE A 83 -6.28 18.07 -5.59
CA ILE A 83 -6.44 16.98 -4.63
C ILE A 83 -6.92 15.74 -5.38
N LEU A 84 -6.28 14.60 -5.09
CA LEU A 84 -6.73 13.28 -5.53
C LEU A 84 -7.49 12.58 -4.40
N VAL A 85 -8.56 11.89 -4.77
CA VAL A 85 -9.43 11.17 -3.85
C VAL A 85 -9.10 9.68 -3.87
N LEU A 86 -8.74 9.13 -2.72
CA LEU A 86 -8.66 7.69 -2.50
C LEU A 86 -10.07 7.12 -2.28
N ASP A 87 -10.27 5.86 -2.63
CA ASP A 87 -11.49 5.14 -2.35
C ASP A 87 -11.75 4.94 -0.84
N GLY A 88 -12.87 4.28 -0.53
CA GLY A 88 -13.26 3.96 0.83
C GLY A 88 -13.00 2.50 1.18
N GLY A 89 -13.51 2.08 2.34
CA GLY A 89 -13.30 0.72 2.84
C GLY A 89 -13.97 -0.38 2.01
N MET A 90 -13.15 -1.20 1.36
CA MET A 90 -13.54 -2.42 0.63
C MET A 90 -14.43 -3.35 1.49
N GLY A 91 -14.02 -3.63 2.73
CA GLY A 91 -14.75 -4.54 3.62
C GLY A 91 -16.19 -4.10 3.91
N THR A 92 -16.43 -2.80 4.10
CA THR A 92 -17.78 -2.25 4.33
C THR A 92 -18.68 -2.45 3.11
N MET A 93 -18.13 -2.30 1.91
CA MET A 93 -18.86 -2.54 0.67
C MET A 93 -19.19 -4.03 0.50
N ILE A 94 -18.22 -4.92 0.76
CA ILE A 94 -18.45 -6.38 0.70
C ILE A 94 -19.58 -6.81 1.65
N GLN A 95 -19.65 -6.26 2.87
CA GLN A 95 -20.71 -6.59 3.83
C GLN A 95 -22.13 -6.33 3.30
N SER A 96 -22.29 -5.35 2.40
CA SER A 96 -23.59 -5.03 1.80
C SER A 96 -24.12 -6.11 0.85
N TYR A 97 -23.23 -6.94 0.29
CA TYR A 97 -23.58 -8.05 -0.59
C TYR A 97 -24.08 -9.29 0.17
N ARG A 98 -23.94 -9.32 1.50
CA ARG A 98 -24.41 -10.42 2.39
C ARG A 98 -23.95 -11.80 1.92
N LEU A 99 -22.68 -11.90 1.52
CA LEU A 99 -22.09 -13.14 1.02
C LEU A 99 -22.10 -14.25 2.08
N HIS A 100 -22.31 -15.48 1.61
CA HIS A 100 -22.31 -16.70 2.41
C HIS A 100 -21.06 -17.55 2.13
N GLU A 101 -20.83 -18.58 2.92
CA GLU A 101 -19.63 -19.43 2.84
C GLU A 101 -19.39 -19.98 1.42
N GLU A 102 -20.47 -20.36 0.74
CA GLU A 102 -20.47 -20.87 -0.63
C GLU A 102 -19.93 -19.83 -1.62
N ASP A 103 -20.16 -18.53 -1.38
CA ASP A 103 -19.65 -17.46 -2.22
C ASP A 103 -18.14 -17.29 -2.07
N PHE A 104 -17.58 -17.47 -0.87
CA PHE A 104 -16.15 -17.42 -0.64
C PHE A 104 -15.45 -18.63 -1.26
N ARG A 105 -16.07 -19.82 -1.14
CA ARG A 105 -15.54 -21.07 -1.69
C ARG A 105 -15.53 -21.09 -3.22
N GLY A 106 -16.62 -20.64 -3.83
CA GLY A 106 -16.85 -20.85 -5.26
C GLY A 106 -16.72 -22.33 -5.65
N GLU A 107 -16.40 -22.60 -6.91
CA GLU A 107 -16.18 -23.98 -7.37
C GLU A 107 -14.81 -24.51 -6.93
N ARG A 108 -13.77 -23.66 -6.96
CA ARG A 108 -12.38 -24.07 -6.75
C ARG A 108 -12.09 -24.52 -5.33
N PHE A 109 -12.76 -23.96 -4.33
CA PHE A 109 -12.49 -24.22 -2.91
C PHE A 109 -13.68 -24.88 -2.20
N ALA A 110 -14.57 -25.55 -2.95
CA ALA A 110 -15.75 -26.22 -2.40
C ALA A 110 -15.40 -27.16 -1.23
N ASP A 111 -14.37 -27.99 -1.41
CA ASP A 111 -13.92 -28.98 -0.41
C ASP A 111 -12.77 -28.49 0.48
N TRP A 112 -12.56 -27.17 0.62
CA TRP A 112 -11.49 -26.63 1.46
C TRP A 112 -11.70 -27.00 2.95
N PRO A 113 -10.65 -27.41 3.69
CA PRO A 113 -10.78 -28.06 5.00
C PRO A 113 -11.24 -27.16 6.16
N CYS A 114 -11.32 -25.84 5.97
CA CYS A 114 -11.79 -24.88 6.98
C CYS A 114 -12.73 -23.85 6.35
N ASP A 115 -13.43 -23.11 7.21
CA ASP A 115 -14.32 -22.01 6.80
C ASP A 115 -13.51 -20.88 6.14
N LEU A 116 -14.02 -20.35 5.03
CA LEU A 116 -13.38 -19.29 4.23
C LEU A 116 -14.08 -17.94 4.34
N LYS A 117 -15.32 -17.91 4.86
CA LYS A 117 -16.04 -16.68 5.11
C LYS A 117 -15.25 -15.75 6.02
N GLY A 118 -15.08 -14.52 5.57
CA GLY A 118 -14.25 -13.51 6.23
C GLY A 118 -12.91 -13.29 5.54
N ASN A 119 -12.44 -14.22 4.71
CA ASN A 119 -11.31 -14.00 3.82
C ASN A 119 -11.73 -13.16 2.60
N ASN A 120 -11.95 -11.86 2.81
CA ASN A 120 -12.41 -10.95 1.75
C ASN A 120 -11.46 -10.89 0.56
N ASP A 121 -10.16 -11.01 0.79
CA ASP A 121 -9.13 -11.03 -0.24
C ASP A 121 -9.34 -12.18 -1.24
N LEU A 122 -9.83 -13.35 -0.79
CA LEU A 122 -10.13 -14.51 -1.64
C LEU A 122 -11.16 -14.22 -2.73
N LEU A 123 -12.06 -13.26 -2.51
CA LEU A 123 -13.15 -12.93 -3.43
C LEU A 123 -12.64 -12.44 -4.79
N VAL A 124 -11.38 -12.02 -4.92
CA VAL A 124 -10.79 -11.72 -6.24
C VAL A 124 -10.65 -12.96 -7.13
N LEU A 125 -10.67 -14.17 -6.54
CA LEU A 125 -10.64 -15.44 -7.25
C LEU A 125 -12.03 -16.08 -7.35
N SER A 126 -12.82 -16.06 -6.26
CA SER A 126 -14.11 -16.75 -6.22
C SER A 126 -15.30 -15.90 -6.70
N LYS A 127 -15.25 -14.58 -6.54
CA LYS A 127 -16.30 -13.61 -6.91
C LYS A 127 -15.71 -12.31 -7.50
N PRO A 128 -14.85 -12.38 -8.53
CA PRO A 128 -14.18 -11.20 -9.09
C PRO A 128 -15.15 -10.12 -9.55
N GLU A 129 -16.36 -10.49 -9.99
CA GLU A 129 -17.42 -9.58 -10.40
C GLU A 129 -17.90 -8.67 -9.27
N VAL A 130 -17.95 -9.17 -8.02
CA VAL A 130 -18.33 -8.36 -6.85
C VAL A 130 -17.24 -7.33 -6.55
N ILE A 131 -15.98 -7.74 -6.58
CA ILE A 131 -14.85 -6.83 -6.33
C ILE A 131 -14.74 -5.77 -7.44
N ALA A 132 -14.92 -6.16 -8.71
CA ALA A 132 -14.97 -5.22 -9.82
C ALA A 132 -16.13 -4.23 -9.69
N ALA A 133 -17.32 -4.69 -9.30
CA ALA A 133 -18.46 -3.82 -9.07
C ALA A 133 -18.18 -2.77 -7.98
N ILE A 134 -17.49 -3.15 -6.90
CA ILE A 134 -17.10 -2.22 -5.83
C ILE A 134 -16.08 -1.19 -6.33
N HIS A 135 -15.03 -1.61 -7.06
CA HIS A 135 -14.08 -0.67 -7.65
C HIS A 135 -14.77 0.33 -8.59
N ASN A 136 -15.68 -0.17 -9.44
CA ASN A 136 -16.45 0.67 -10.35
C ASN A 136 -17.35 1.66 -9.61
N ALA A 137 -18.00 1.24 -8.52
CA ALA A 137 -18.81 2.14 -7.70
C ALA A 137 -17.97 3.27 -7.07
N TYR A 138 -16.73 3.00 -6.65
CA TYR A 138 -15.83 4.05 -6.16
C TYR A 138 -15.40 5.02 -7.26
N PHE A 139 -15.09 4.53 -8.46
CA PHE A 139 -14.80 5.42 -9.58
C PHE A 139 -15.99 6.27 -10.01
N GLU A 140 -17.20 5.69 -10.00
CA GLU A 140 -18.45 6.40 -10.25
C GLU A 140 -18.70 7.50 -9.20
N ALA A 141 -18.42 7.21 -7.93
CA ALA A 141 -18.46 8.18 -6.84
C ALA A 141 -17.35 9.25 -6.92
N GLY A 142 -16.43 9.13 -7.87
CA GLY A 142 -15.42 10.15 -8.19
C GLY A 142 -14.01 9.86 -7.67
N ALA A 143 -13.72 8.67 -7.15
CA ALA A 143 -12.37 8.29 -6.73
C ALA A 143 -11.37 8.43 -7.90
N ASP A 144 -10.16 8.88 -7.57
CA ASP A 144 -9.03 8.98 -8.49
C ASP A 144 -8.11 7.77 -8.37
N ILE A 145 -7.99 7.25 -7.15
CA ILE A 145 -7.12 6.14 -6.77
C ILE A 145 -8.01 5.11 -6.08
N ILE A 146 -7.89 3.85 -6.49
CA ILE A 146 -8.48 2.72 -5.75
C ILE A 146 -7.39 1.85 -5.15
N GLU A 147 -7.72 1.18 -4.07
CA GLU A 147 -6.89 0.19 -3.42
C GLU A 147 -7.16 -1.22 -3.97
N THR A 148 -6.13 -2.06 -4.12
CA THR A 148 -6.33 -3.48 -4.39
C THR A 148 -6.96 -4.19 -3.19
N ASN A 149 -7.80 -5.20 -3.43
CA ASN A 149 -8.35 -6.06 -2.37
C ASN A 149 -7.30 -7.07 -1.88
N THR A 150 -6.25 -6.58 -1.21
CA THR A 150 -5.07 -7.36 -0.81
C THR A 150 -4.59 -7.07 0.62
N PHE A 151 -5.48 -6.61 1.49
CA PHE A 151 -5.11 -6.21 2.86
C PHE A 151 -4.51 -7.38 3.67
N ASN A 152 -5.06 -8.59 3.53
CA ASN A 152 -4.62 -9.79 4.24
C ASN A 152 -3.87 -10.78 3.33
N SER A 153 -3.56 -10.39 2.09
CA SER A 153 -2.91 -11.24 1.09
C SER A 153 -1.40 -11.37 1.36
N THR A 154 -1.04 -11.94 2.50
CA THR A 154 0.33 -12.34 2.84
C THR A 154 0.32 -13.80 3.27
N THR A 155 1.43 -14.51 3.10
CA THR A 155 1.55 -15.90 3.59
C THR A 155 1.25 -16.02 5.09
N ILE A 156 1.55 -14.98 5.87
CA ILE A 156 1.32 -14.98 7.33
C ILE A 156 -0.18 -14.90 7.67
N ALA A 157 -0.92 -13.98 7.05
CA ALA A 157 -2.34 -13.81 7.34
C ALA A 157 -3.20 -14.89 6.65
N MET A 158 -2.80 -15.36 5.47
CA MET A 158 -3.49 -16.46 4.78
C MET A 158 -3.37 -17.81 5.51
N ALA A 159 -2.44 -17.95 6.46
CA ALA A 159 -2.30 -19.14 7.30
C ALA A 159 -3.54 -19.40 8.17
N ASP A 160 -4.30 -18.35 8.55
CA ASP A 160 -5.56 -18.50 9.30
C ASP A 160 -6.61 -19.30 8.50
N TYR A 161 -6.48 -19.31 7.16
CA TYR A 161 -7.34 -20.04 6.22
C TYR A 161 -6.63 -21.23 5.54
N GLN A 162 -5.41 -21.58 5.98
CA GLN A 162 -4.56 -22.60 5.34
C GLN A 162 -4.26 -22.32 3.85
N MET A 163 -4.22 -21.04 3.45
CA MET A 163 -4.12 -20.56 2.07
C MET A 163 -2.79 -19.87 1.75
N GLU A 164 -1.73 -20.14 2.51
CA GLU A 164 -0.43 -19.47 2.34
C GLU A 164 0.09 -19.57 0.91
N SER A 165 -0.09 -20.72 0.27
CA SER A 165 0.33 -20.97 -1.12
C SER A 165 -0.42 -20.13 -2.16
N LEU A 166 -1.56 -19.55 -1.81
CA LEU A 166 -2.40 -18.72 -2.70
C LEU A 166 -2.11 -17.21 -2.53
N SER A 167 -1.31 -16.81 -1.55
CA SER A 167 -0.97 -15.41 -1.26
C SER A 167 -0.54 -14.64 -2.52
N ALA A 168 0.45 -15.16 -3.26
CA ALA A 168 0.93 -14.53 -4.48
C ALA A 168 -0.13 -14.48 -5.59
N GLU A 169 -0.91 -15.56 -5.77
CA GLU A 169 -1.95 -15.62 -6.79
C GLU A 169 -3.06 -14.58 -6.53
N ILE A 170 -3.50 -14.45 -5.28
CA ILE A 170 -4.52 -13.49 -4.86
C ILE A 170 -4.03 -12.06 -5.11
N ASN A 171 -2.79 -11.73 -4.71
CA ASN A 171 -2.21 -10.41 -4.98
C ASN A 171 -2.16 -10.09 -6.48
N TYR A 172 -1.71 -11.05 -7.30
CA TYR A 172 -1.62 -10.89 -8.74
C TYR A 172 -3.01 -10.66 -9.37
N ALA A 173 -4.00 -11.49 -9.00
CA ALA A 173 -5.37 -11.39 -9.51
C ALA A 173 -6.03 -10.07 -9.09
N ALA A 174 -5.87 -9.67 -7.83
CA ALA A 174 -6.41 -8.42 -7.30
C ALA A 174 -5.82 -7.19 -8.03
N ALA A 175 -4.49 -7.15 -8.22
CA ALA A 175 -3.83 -6.08 -8.93
C ALA A 175 -4.30 -6.00 -10.39
N LYS A 176 -4.41 -7.14 -11.07
CA LYS A 176 -4.90 -7.23 -12.46
C LYS A 176 -6.34 -6.75 -12.59
N LEU A 177 -7.22 -7.16 -11.66
CA LEU A 177 -8.63 -6.80 -11.64
C LEU A 177 -8.83 -5.30 -11.42
N ALA A 178 -8.20 -4.75 -10.37
CA ALA A 178 -8.25 -3.32 -10.07
C ALA A 178 -7.70 -2.49 -11.23
N ARG A 179 -6.61 -2.98 -11.86
CA ARG A 179 -6.00 -2.33 -13.02
C ARG A 179 -6.93 -2.29 -14.23
N ALA A 180 -7.60 -3.39 -14.53
CA ALA A 180 -8.58 -3.45 -15.62
C ALA A 180 -9.70 -2.42 -15.42
N CYS A 181 -10.25 -2.33 -14.21
CA CYS A 181 -11.26 -1.32 -13.87
C CYS A 181 -10.71 0.10 -14.05
N ALA A 182 -9.51 0.39 -13.56
CA ALA A 182 -8.90 1.71 -13.67
C ALA A 182 -8.61 2.13 -15.12
N ASP A 183 -8.10 1.21 -15.96
CA ASP A 183 -7.85 1.48 -17.37
C ASP A 183 -9.17 1.74 -18.12
N GLU A 184 -10.23 0.99 -17.83
CA GLU A 184 -11.56 1.21 -18.43
C GLU A 184 -12.12 2.60 -18.08
N TRP A 185 -12.09 3.00 -16.80
CA TRP A 185 -12.54 4.32 -16.38
C TRP A 185 -11.67 5.46 -16.92
N SER A 186 -10.36 5.23 -17.03
CA SER A 186 -9.45 6.19 -17.67
C SER A 186 -9.76 6.35 -19.16
N ALA A 187 -10.14 5.28 -19.86
CA ALA A 187 -10.53 5.35 -21.26
C ALA A 187 -11.86 6.10 -21.46
N ARG A 188 -12.80 5.96 -20.51
CA ARG A 188 -14.09 6.69 -20.50
C ARG A 188 -13.92 8.18 -20.23
N THR A 189 -12.94 8.56 -19.40
CA THR A 189 -12.65 9.96 -19.02
C THR A 189 -11.15 10.26 -19.15
N PRO A 190 -10.61 10.43 -20.37
CA PRO A 190 -9.17 10.56 -20.60
C PRO A 190 -8.50 11.74 -19.86
N GLU A 191 -9.25 12.81 -19.62
CA GLU A 191 -8.84 13.99 -18.85
C GLU A 191 -8.63 13.71 -17.36
N LYS A 192 -9.22 12.62 -16.87
CA LYS A 192 -9.14 12.19 -15.47
C LYS A 192 -8.56 10.76 -15.46
N PRO A 193 -7.24 10.58 -15.45
CA PRO A 193 -6.64 9.25 -15.31
C PRO A 193 -6.99 8.62 -13.94
N ARG A 194 -7.16 7.31 -13.90
CA ARG A 194 -7.31 6.52 -12.65
C ARG A 194 -6.03 5.78 -12.32
N TYR A 195 -5.83 5.57 -11.03
CA TYR A 195 -4.66 4.91 -10.47
C TYR A 195 -5.08 3.77 -9.55
N VAL A 196 -4.17 2.82 -9.37
CA VAL A 196 -4.35 1.69 -8.47
C VAL A 196 -3.19 1.70 -7.47
N ALA A 197 -3.53 1.59 -6.18
CA ALA A 197 -2.59 1.40 -5.10
C ALA A 197 -2.58 -0.08 -4.70
N GLY A 198 -1.42 -0.72 -4.81
CA GLY A 198 -1.21 -2.06 -4.25
C GLY A 198 -1.15 -1.98 -2.73
N VAL A 199 -2.10 -2.64 -2.05
CA VAL A 199 -2.21 -2.62 -0.58
C VAL A 199 -1.41 -3.75 0.04
N LEU A 200 -0.67 -3.41 1.10
CA LEU A 200 -0.02 -4.34 2.01
C LEU A 200 -0.52 -4.03 3.42
N GLY A 201 -1.42 -4.86 3.96
CA GLY A 201 -1.95 -4.66 5.30
C GLY A 201 -0.97 -5.15 6.39
N PRO A 202 -1.13 -4.69 7.64
CA PRO A 202 -0.40 -5.22 8.77
C PRO A 202 -0.91 -6.65 9.04
N THR A 203 -0.03 -7.64 8.89
CA THR A 203 -0.35 -9.04 9.18
C THR A 203 -1.02 -9.22 10.56
N ASN A 204 -1.69 -10.35 10.79
CA ASN A 204 -2.25 -10.73 12.10
C ASN A 204 -1.19 -10.98 13.21
N ARG A 205 0.11 -10.91 12.88
CA ARG A 205 1.23 -11.03 13.83
C ARG A 205 2.01 -9.73 13.94
N THR A 206 2.57 -9.48 15.12
CA THR A 206 3.37 -8.29 15.41
C THR A 206 4.77 -8.66 15.89
N ALA A 207 5.79 -7.98 15.35
CA ALA A 207 7.17 -8.14 15.80
C ALA A 207 7.52 -7.25 17.01
N SER A 208 6.67 -6.29 17.36
CA SER A 208 6.97 -5.32 18.43
C SER A 208 6.38 -5.71 19.78
N ILE A 209 5.27 -6.45 19.81
CA ILE A 209 4.53 -6.81 21.03
C ILE A 209 4.53 -8.33 21.19
N SER A 210 4.76 -8.81 22.42
CA SER A 210 4.63 -10.24 22.70
C SER A 210 3.15 -10.64 22.72
N PRO A 211 2.77 -11.74 22.04
CA PRO A 211 1.44 -12.33 22.20
C PRO A 211 1.29 -13.12 23.51
N ASP A 212 2.39 -13.42 24.22
CA ASP A 212 2.36 -14.09 25.52
C ASP A 212 2.50 -13.07 26.64
N VAL A 213 1.44 -12.94 27.44
CA VAL A 213 1.39 -12.02 28.59
C VAL A 213 2.41 -12.38 29.68
N ASN A 214 2.86 -13.63 29.74
CA ASN A 214 3.81 -14.10 30.74
C ASN A 214 5.27 -13.99 30.27
N ASP A 215 5.50 -13.81 28.97
CA ASP A 215 6.83 -13.62 28.39
C ASP A 215 6.87 -12.37 27.49
N PRO A 216 7.26 -11.20 28.03
CA PRO A 216 7.33 -9.96 27.23
C PRO A 216 8.43 -10.00 26.15
N ALA A 217 9.38 -10.92 26.23
CA ALA A 217 10.44 -11.09 25.24
C ALA A 217 10.03 -12.01 24.07
N PHE A 218 9.01 -12.85 24.26
CA PHE A 218 8.53 -13.77 23.22
C PHE A 218 8.03 -13.05 21.96
N ARG A 219 8.31 -13.63 20.79
CA ARG A 219 7.80 -13.18 19.49
C ARG A 219 7.39 -14.40 18.67
N ASN A 220 6.18 -14.38 18.11
CA ASN A 220 5.66 -15.45 17.26
C ASN A 220 5.95 -15.22 15.75
N ILE A 221 6.72 -14.18 15.44
CA ILE A 221 7.15 -13.81 14.09
C ILE A 221 8.51 -13.11 14.17
N THR A 222 9.39 -13.38 13.20
CA THR A 222 10.67 -12.68 13.07
C THR A 222 10.60 -11.58 12.01
N PHE A 223 11.53 -10.62 12.07
CA PHE A 223 11.66 -9.59 11.03
C PHE A 223 11.87 -10.20 9.64
N ASP A 224 12.71 -11.23 9.52
CA ASP A 224 12.99 -11.88 8.24
C ASP A 224 11.76 -12.58 7.65
N GLN A 225 10.90 -13.18 8.50
CA GLN A 225 9.63 -13.77 8.06
C GLN A 225 8.68 -12.69 7.50
N LEU A 226 8.59 -11.52 8.17
CA LEU A 226 7.81 -10.39 7.67
C LEU A 226 8.38 -9.88 6.34
N VAL A 227 9.69 -9.70 6.24
CA VAL A 227 10.36 -9.28 4.99
C VAL A 227 10.06 -10.27 3.85
N ALA A 228 10.12 -11.57 4.11
CA ALA A 228 9.82 -12.59 3.12
C ALA A 228 8.36 -12.50 2.63
N ALA A 229 7.40 -12.44 3.56
CA ALA A 229 5.97 -12.36 3.24
C ALA A 229 5.61 -11.09 2.46
N TYR A 230 6.09 -9.92 2.90
CA TYR A 230 5.84 -8.66 2.19
C TYR A 230 6.54 -8.60 0.82
N ARG A 231 7.74 -9.18 0.69
CA ARG A 231 8.45 -9.22 -0.59
C ARG A 231 7.71 -10.06 -1.63
N GLU A 232 7.15 -11.21 -1.24
CA GLU A 232 6.32 -12.03 -2.12
C GLU A 232 5.09 -11.24 -2.60
N SER A 233 4.33 -10.69 -1.65
CA SER A 233 3.11 -9.92 -1.92
C SER A 233 3.39 -8.72 -2.83
N THR A 234 4.47 -7.98 -2.56
CA THR A 234 4.89 -6.83 -3.38
C THR A 234 5.23 -7.24 -4.81
N LYS A 235 5.96 -8.35 -5.00
CA LYS A 235 6.30 -8.84 -6.34
C LYS A 235 5.04 -9.19 -7.13
N ALA A 236 4.13 -9.95 -6.52
CA ALA A 236 2.87 -10.33 -7.16
C ALA A 236 1.99 -9.13 -7.52
N LEU A 237 1.89 -8.14 -6.64
CA LEU A 237 1.19 -6.87 -6.90
C LEU A 237 1.79 -6.10 -8.07
N VAL A 238 3.13 -5.99 -8.12
CA VAL A 238 3.83 -5.33 -9.22
C VAL A 238 3.59 -6.07 -10.54
N GLU A 239 3.73 -7.39 -10.54
CA GLU A 239 3.52 -8.23 -11.72
C GLU A 239 2.08 -8.15 -12.24
N GLY A 240 1.08 -8.23 -11.36
CA GLY A 240 -0.33 -8.13 -11.72
C GLY A 240 -0.75 -6.72 -12.17
N GLY A 241 -0.03 -5.68 -11.71
CA GLY A 241 -0.30 -4.28 -12.06
C GLY A 241 0.38 -3.79 -13.35
N ARG A 242 1.26 -4.59 -13.97
CA ARG A 242 1.92 -4.25 -15.24
C ARG A 242 0.90 -4.17 -16.39
N ARG A 243 1.18 -3.30 -17.37
CA ARG A 243 0.40 -3.28 -18.62
C ARG A 243 0.83 -4.45 -19.51
N PRO A 244 -0.09 -5.03 -20.29
CA PRO A 244 0.25 -6.04 -21.29
C PRO A 244 1.35 -5.59 -22.28
N ASP A 245 1.50 -4.28 -22.49
CA ASP A 245 2.42 -3.70 -23.49
C ASP A 245 3.71 -3.11 -22.89
N SER A 246 4.05 -3.47 -21.64
CA SER A 246 5.24 -2.95 -20.93
C SER A 246 6.32 -4.02 -20.76
N ASP A 247 6.96 -4.38 -21.87
CA ASP A 247 8.26 -5.07 -21.89
C ASP A 247 9.42 -4.06 -21.87
#